data_AF-A0A1Z5JFF8-F1
#
_entry.id   AF-A0A1Z5JFF8-F1
#
_cell.length_a   1.000
_cell.length_b   1.000
_cell.length_c   1.000
_cell.angle_alpha   90.00
_cell.angle_beta   90.00
_cell.angle_gamma   90.00
#
_symmetry.space_group_name_H-M   'P 1'
#
loop_
_entity.id
_entity.type
_entity.pdbx_description
1 polymer ?
#
loop_
_entity_poly.entity_id
_entity_poly.type
_entity_poly.pdbx_seq_one_letter_code
_entity_poly.pdbx_strand_id
1 'polypeptide(L)'
;MHIFHSSRNALVVLAVALQRSHAFTPALFVRRQQSSHLNAVTPVGPFCPFRSSSSIELEPKMEAINAAGPEFAKEMTKIQLDMSIGEMPDPERLNRVADGLEQAVDQWENLVARLRLSSDFQTREYAKLTQAHLQSHGMTVDGIASMIRWQAGCMRAMANNTPPPMPPAHMNLEQLMNDNQQREKPSITAMAAAEAITATPFSKNSPAFDAPNVKQEHDTLCRDHSNLIEFGAKYDSFDPLGKLYYLDEIEKIEDRWDVFFTRFKLMGQLDAAYLQQCDRFLASMGMTEEEYRKLLKQSHALMREEAEAERNLYVA
;
A
#
# COMPACT_ATOMS: atom_id res chain seq x y z
N MET A 1 -19.65 -37.85 19.55
CA MET A 1 -18.39 -38.17 18.84
C MET A 1 -18.28 -37.40 17.50
N HIS A 2 -18.67 -36.11 17.46
CA HIS A 2 -18.70 -35.28 16.24
C HIS A 2 -17.77 -34.05 16.30
N ILE A 3 -17.05 -33.82 17.40
CA ILE A 3 -16.23 -32.61 17.62
C ILE A 3 -14.83 -32.73 16.97
N PHE A 4 -14.36 -33.96 16.72
CA PHE A 4 -13.01 -34.20 16.16
C PHE A 4 -12.87 -33.94 14.64
N HIS A 5 -13.96 -33.77 13.89
CA HIS A 5 -13.89 -33.44 12.46
C HIS A 5 -13.69 -31.93 12.21
N SER A 6 -14.11 -31.06 13.13
CA SER A 6 -13.98 -29.59 12.97
C SER A 6 -12.55 -29.09 13.17
N SER A 7 -11.81 -29.66 14.13
CA SER A 7 -10.42 -29.25 14.44
C SER A 7 -9.43 -29.68 13.36
N ARG A 8 -9.67 -30.80 12.66
CA ARG A 8 -8.86 -31.22 11.51
C ARG A 8 -9.02 -30.28 10.33
N ASN A 9 -10.23 -29.79 10.07
CA ASN A 9 -10.44 -28.80 9.01
C ASN A 9 -9.78 -27.46 9.35
N ALA A 10 -9.81 -27.00 10.61
CA ALA A 10 -9.13 -25.77 11.00
C ALA A 10 -7.59 -25.87 10.91
N LEU A 11 -7.00 -27.01 11.31
CA LEU A 11 -5.55 -27.26 11.17
C LEU A 11 -5.13 -27.47 9.71
N VAL A 12 -5.95 -28.11 8.88
CA VAL A 12 -5.72 -28.21 7.42
C VAL A 12 -5.90 -26.85 6.75
N VAL A 13 -6.87 -26.03 7.15
CA VAL A 13 -7.04 -24.66 6.66
C VAL A 13 -5.86 -23.78 7.09
N LEU A 14 -5.36 -23.92 8.32
CA LEU A 14 -4.17 -23.20 8.78
C LEU A 14 -2.90 -23.70 8.06
N ALA A 15 -2.74 -25.02 7.85
CA ALA A 15 -1.63 -25.59 7.10
C ALA A 15 -1.68 -25.22 5.62
N VAL A 16 -2.85 -25.21 4.97
CA VAL A 16 -3.03 -24.77 3.58
C VAL A 16 -2.89 -23.25 3.45
N ALA A 17 -3.39 -22.48 4.42
CA ALA A 17 -3.21 -21.04 4.48
C ALA A 17 -1.74 -20.68 4.69
N LEU A 18 -0.98 -21.41 5.53
CA LEU A 18 0.45 -21.19 5.80
C LEU A 18 1.37 -21.76 4.70
N GLN A 19 1.05 -22.92 4.12
CA GLN A 19 1.83 -23.55 3.03
C GLN A 19 1.74 -22.78 1.70
N ARG A 20 0.76 -21.88 1.55
CA ARG A 20 0.53 -21.16 0.28
C ARG A 20 0.36 -19.65 0.42
N SER A 21 0.36 -19.09 1.64
CA SER A 21 0.26 -17.63 1.86
C SER A 21 1.47 -16.86 1.38
N HIS A 22 2.63 -17.48 1.23
CA HIS A 22 3.79 -16.86 0.61
C HIS A 22 4.58 -17.90 -0.17
N ALA A 23 4.29 -18.02 -1.47
CA ALA A 23 5.36 -18.34 -2.40
C ALA A 23 6.30 -17.13 -2.43
N PHE A 24 7.22 -17.07 -1.45
CA PHE A 24 8.34 -16.14 -1.53
C PHE A 24 9.20 -16.63 -2.68
N THR A 25 9.00 -16.03 -3.85
CA THR A 25 9.95 -16.19 -4.94
C THR A 25 11.26 -15.56 -4.44
N PRO A 26 12.35 -16.32 -4.28
CA PRO A 26 13.66 -15.65 -4.19
C PRO A 26 13.76 -14.78 -5.44
N ALA A 27 14.35 -13.60 -5.36
CA ALA A 27 14.57 -12.70 -6.49
C ALA A 27 15.38 -13.41 -7.59
N LEU A 28 14.69 -14.25 -8.37
CA LEU A 28 15.21 -15.02 -9.48
C LEU A 28 14.95 -14.15 -10.68
N PHE A 29 16.00 -13.42 -11.04
CA PHE A 29 16.32 -12.96 -12.39
C PHE A 29 15.09 -12.93 -13.31
N VAL A 30 14.29 -11.87 -13.18
CA VAL A 30 13.22 -11.57 -14.12
C VAL A 30 13.89 -11.46 -15.49
N ARG A 31 13.62 -12.45 -16.34
CA ARG A 31 14.01 -12.43 -17.74
C ARG A 31 13.37 -11.18 -18.34
N ARG A 32 14.21 -10.18 -18.61
CA ARG A 32 13.88 -8.89 -19.21
C ARG A 32 13.14 -9.13 -20.54
N GLN A 33 11.82 -9.30 -20.49
CA GLN A 33 10.98 -9.07 -21.64
C GLN A 33 11.09 -7.58 -21.93
N GLN A 34 11.65 -7.25 -23.09
CA GLN A 34 11.61 -5.91 -23.66
C GLN A 34 10.15 -5.55 -23.94
N SER A 35 9.42 -5.12 -22.92
CA SER A 35 8.26 -4.27 -23.13
C SER A 35 8.79 -2.84 -23.14
N SER A 36 8.45 -2.07 -24.18
CA SER A 36 8.84 -0.67 -24.35
C SER A 36 8.07 0.28 -23.42
N HIS A 37 7.59 -0.21 -22.28
CA HIS A 37 6.88 0.58 -21.28
C HIS A 37 7.87 0.93 -20.16
N LEU A 38 8.39 2.16 -20.20
CA LEU A 38 9.10 2.72 -19.06
C LEU A 38 8.10 2.85 -17.90
N ASN A 39 8.27 2.07 -16.84
CA ASN A 39 7.49 2.17 -15.62
C ASN A 39 7.81 3.49 -14.92
N ALA A 40 7.03 4.52 -15.22
CA ALA A 40 7.31 5.87 -14.77
C ALA A 40 6.06 6.42 -14.10
N VAL A 41 6.00 6.31 -12.79
CA VAL A 41 4.94 6.93 -11.98
C VAL A 41 5.00 8.43 -12.17
N THR A 42 3.87 9.12 -12.29
CA THR A 42 3.87 10.59 -12.31
C THR A 42 4.11 11.12 -10.90
N PRO A 43 4.74 12.30 -10.75
CA PRO A 43 5.07 12.86 -9.45
C PRO A 43 3.81 13.49 -8.82
N VAL A 44 2.77 12.69 -8.64
CA VAL A 44 1.51 13.02 -7.98
C VAL A 44 1.19 11.90 -6.99
N GLY A 45 0.55 12.26 -5.88
CA GLY A 45 0.26 11.37 -4.78
C GLY A 45 1.28 11.47 -3.64
N PRO A 46 1.15 10.63 -2.60
CA PRO A 46 1.91 10.77 -1.37
C PRO A 46 3.39 10.35 -1.49
N PHE A 47 3.75 9.69 -2.60
CA PHE A 47 5.11 9.20 -2.87
C PHE A 47 5.89 10.10 -3.83
N CYS A 48 5.35 11.26 -4.19
CA CYS A 48 6.02 12.20 -5.09
C CYS A 48 7.03 13.10 -4.36
N PRO A 49 7.91 13.82 -5.07
CA PRO A 49 8.82 14.80 -4.44
C PRO A 49 8.12 16.01 -3.79
N PHE A 50 6.88 16.31 -4.18
CA PHE A 50 6.10 17.44 -3.67
C PHE A 50 5.33 17.03 -2.43
N ARG A 51 6.01 16.94 -1.29
CA ARG A 51 5.43 16.43 -0.04
C ARG A 51 5.10 17.56 0.93
N SER A 52 3.95 17.45 1.59
CA SER A 52 3.58 18.26 2.73
C SER A 52 4.48 17.92 3.92
N SER A 53 4.64 18.88 4.84
CA SER A 53 5.38 18.64 6.09
C SER A 53 4.78 17.49 6.89
N SER A 54 3.44 17.41 6.95
CA SER A 54 2.74 16.32 7.65
C SER A 54 3.03 14.95 7.05
N SER A 55 3.08 14.83 5.71
CA SER A 55 3.45 13.57 5.06
C SER A 55 4.89 13.16 5.38
N ILE A 56 5.82 14.11 5.36
CA ILE A 56 7.24 13.85 5.68
C ILE A 56 7.41 13.38 7.13
N GLU A 57 6.68 13.97 8.09
CA GLU A 57 6.73 13.58 9.51
C GLU A 57 6.20 12.16 9.78
N LEU A 58 5.45 11.58 8.85
CA LEU A 58 4.91 10.22 8.95
C LEU A 58 5.87 9.15 8.44
N GLU A 59 6.83 9.49 7.58
CA GLU A 59 7.76 8.53 6.96
C GLU A 59 8.49 7.65 7.97
N PRO A 60 9.10 8.18 9.05
CA PRO A 60 9.79 7.33 10.02
C PRO A 60 8.86 6.32 10.71
N LYS A 61 7.57 6.65 10.84
CA LYS A 61 6.57 5.75 11.45
C LYS A 61 6.16 4.64 10.48
N MET A 62 6.09 4.95 9.18
CA MET A 62 5.84 3.95 8.14
C MET A 62 7.03 3.00 7.99
N GLU A 63 8.25 3.54 7.97
CA GLU A 63 9.49 2.75 7.94
C GLU A 63 9.61 1.83 9.16
N ALA A 64 9.25 2.30 10.35
CA ALA A 64 9.30 1.51 11.57
C ALA A 64 8.41 0.26 11.51
N ILE A 65 7.25 0.33 10.85
CA ILE A 65 6.34 -0.82 10.68
C ILE A 65 7.00 -1.88 9.78
N ASN A 66 7.80 -1.49 8.79
CA ASN A 66 8.48 -2.44 7.90
C ASN A 66 9.76 -3.01 8.48
N ALA A 67 10.39 -2.32 9.44
CA ALA A 67 11.70 -2.71 9.96
C ALA A 67 11.71 -4.13 10.57
N ALA A 68 10.56 -4.60 11.08
CA ALA A 68 10.39 -5.96 11.59
C ALA A 68 10.22 -7.03 10.50
N GLY A 69 9.98 -6.63 9.25
CA GLY A 69 9.62 -7.50 8.12
C GLY A 69 10.63 -8.62 7.82
N PRO A 70 11.94 -8.35 7.71
CA PRO A 70 12.92 -9.39 7.35
C PRO A 70 13.03 -10.53 8.36
N GLU A 71 13.08 -10.23 9.66
CA GLU A 71 13.13 -11.25 10.70
C GLU A 71 11.79 -11.99 10.80
N PHE A 72 10.65 -11.29 10.65
CA PHE A 72 9.35 -11.93 10.58
C PHE A 72 9.27 -12.94 9.41
N ALA A 73 9.67 -12.54 8.20
CA ALA A 73 9.66 -13.41 7.02
C ALA A 73 10.53 -14.65 7.20
N LYS A 74 11.70 -14.49 7.83
CA LYS A 74 12.60 -15.59 8.16
C LYS A 74 11.99 -16.56 9.17
N GLU A 75 11.33 -16.07 10.22
CA GLU A 75 10.68 -16.91 11.22
C GLU A 75 9.46 -17.66 10.62
N MET A 76 8.68 -16.99 9.77
CA MET A 76 7.59 -17.61 9.01
C MET A 76 8.09 -18.72 8.07
N THR A 77 9.20 -18.49 7.38
CA THR A 77 9.82 -19.49 6.49
C THR A 77 10.22 -20.75 7.26
N LYS A 78 10.75 -20.60 8.47
CA LYS A 78 11.11 -21.73 9.33
C LYS A 78 9.87 -22.48 9.82
N ILE A 79 8.83 -21.77 10.26
CA ILE A 79 7.54 -22.39 10.64
C ILE A 79 6.98 -23.21 9.47
N GLN A 80 7.00 -22.65 8.26
CA GLN A 80 6.56 -23.36 7.06
C GLN A 80 7.39 -24.61 6.76
N LEU A 81 8.72 -24.51 6.92
CA LEU A 81 9.63 -25.65 6.73
C LEU A 81 9.32 -26.78 7.71
N ASP A 82 9.22 -26.47 9.01
CA ASP A 82 8.91 -27.44 10.07
C ASP A 82 7.60 -28.18 9.73
N MET A 83 6.54 -27.43 9.36
CA MET A 83 5.26 -28.00 8.96
C MET A 83 5.35 -28.87 7.69
N SER A 84 6.20 -28.49 6.72
CA SER A 84 6.35 -29.22 5.45
C SER A 84 7.02 -30.59 5.62
N ILE A 85 7.90 -30.73 6.62
CA ILE A 85 8.56 -31.99 6.98
C ILE A 85 7.78 -32.80 8.02
N GLY A 86 6.60 -32.31 8.43
CA GLY A 86 5.73 -32.97 9.41
C GLY A 86 6.17 -32.77 10.86
N GLU A 87 7.10 -31.85 11.12
CA GLU A 87 7.51 -31.47 12.46
C GLU A 87 6.59 -30.38 13.01
N MET A 88 6.34 -30.41 14.33
CA MET A 88 5.65 -29.32 15.00
C MET A 88 6.62 -28.15 15.16
N PRO A 89 6.24 -26.92 14.75
CA PRO A 89 7.06 -25.76 15.00
C PRO A 89 7.30 -25.54 16.50
N ASP A 90 8.46 -24.99 16.82
CA ASP A 90 8.83 -24.63 18.20
C ASP A 90 7.75 -23.71 18.84
N PRO A 91 7.15 -24.09 20.00
CA PRO A 91 6.13 -23.29 20.66
C PRO A 91 6.59 -21.87 21.03
N GLU A 92 7.85 -21.69 21.44
CA GLU A 92 8.37 -20.35 21.75
C GLU A 92 8.43 -19.47 20.50
N ARG A 93 8.90 -20.03 19.38
CA ARG A 93 8.86 -19.37 18.07
C ARG A 93 7.45 -18.95 17.68
N LEU A 94 6.47 -19.85 17.80
CA LEU A 94 5.07 -19.55 17.47
C LEU A 94 4.53 -18.39 18.30
N ASN A 95 4.79 -18.38 19.62
CA ASN A 95 4.38 -17.28 20.49
C ASN A 95 5.07 -15.96 20.12
N ARG A 96 6.39 -15.97 19.86
CA ARG A 96 7.12 -14.76 19.42
C ARG A 96 6.57 -14.18 18.12
N VAL A 97 6.27 -15.03 17.14
CA VAL A 97 5.69 -14.59 15.86
C VAL A 97 4.28 -14.05 16.06
N ALA A 98 3.46 -14.70 16.88
CA ALA A 98 2.12 -14.21 17.21
C ALA A 98 2.15 -12.83 17.89
N ASP A 99 3.04 -12.63 18.87
CA ASP A 99 3.21 -11.34 19.56
C ASP A 99 3.66 -10.24 18.58
N GLY A 100 4.59 -10.57 17.68
CA GLY A 100 5.03 -9.65 16.63
C GLY A 100 3.92 -9.25 15.65
N LEU A 101 3.05 -10.19 15.27
CA LEU A 101 1.89 -9.92 14.42
C LEU A 101 0.90 -8.96 15.09
N GLU A 102 0.57 -9.19 16.36
CA GLU A 102 -0.35 -8.31 17.08
C GLU A 102 0.23 -6.91 17.25
N GLN A 103 1.51 -6.82 17.62
CA GLN A 103 2.19 -5.53 17.71
C GLN A 103 2.19 -4.78 16.37
N ALA A 104 2.44 -5.47 15.27
CA ALA A 104 2.42 -4.86 13.94
C ALA A 104 1.02 -4.36 13.55
N VAL A 105 -0.04 -5.11 13.87
CA VAL A 105 -1.43 -4.68 13.65
C VAL A 105 -1.77 -3.47 14.49
N ASP A 106 -1.41 -3.46 15.77
CA ASP A 106 -1.68 -2.33 16.66
C ASP A 106 -0.96 -1.07 16.17
N GLN A 107 0.29 -1.19 15.73
CA GLN A 107 1.04 -0.07 15.13
C GLN A 107 0.38 0.43 13.83
N TRP A 108 -0.04 -0.50 12.97
CA TRP A 108 -0.69 -0.19 11.71
C TRP A 108 -2.06 0.47 11.89
N GLU A 109 -2.90 -0.02 12.79
CA GLU A 109 -4.19 0.62 13.11
C GLU A 109 -4.00 2.04 13.65
N ASN A 110 -3.02 2.22 14.55
CA ASN A 110 -2.66 3.55 15.05
C ASN A 110 -2.18 4.48 13.93
N LEU A 111 -1.41 3.98 12.97
CA LEU A 111 -1.00 4.74 11.80
C LEU A 111 -2.21 5.10 10.94
N VAL A 112 -3.05 4.13 10.56
CA VAL A 112 -4.23 4.37 9.72
C VAL A 112 -5.22 5.34 10.37
N ALA A 113 -5.42 5.25 11.68
CA ALA A 113 -6.23 6.21 12.43
C ALA A 113 -5.67 7.63 12.33
N ARG A 114 -4.35 7.80 12.49
CA ARG A 114 -3.69 9.11 12.34
C ARG A 114 -3.81 9.64 10.91
N LEU A 115 -3.63 8.78 9.91
CA LEU A 115 -3.75 9.16 8.50
C LEU A 115 -5.16 9.69 8.18
N ARG A 116 -6.19 8.98 8.67
CA ARG A 116 -7.61 9.35 8.48
C ARG A 116 -7.96 10.66 9.18
N LEU A 117 -7.42 10.90 10.36
CA LEU A 117 -7.73 12.08 11.18
C LEU A 117 -6.86 13.31 10.86
N SER A 118 -5.86 13.17 9.98
CA SER A 118 -4.98 14.29 9.62
C SER A 118 -5.74 15.45 9.00
N SER A 119 -5.30 16.69 9.20
CA SER A 119 -5.85 17.85 8.50
C SER A 119 -5.33 17.98 7.06
N ASP A 120 -4.21 17.33 6.77
CA ASP A 120 -3.45 17.44 5.54
C ASP A 120 -3.97 16.50 4.44
N PHE A 121 -4.09 17.04 3.22
CA PHE A 121 -4.59 16.30 2.06
C PHE A 121 -3.76 15.05 1.74
N GLN A 122 -2.44 15.17 1.57
CA GLN A 122 -1.59 14.04 1.15
C GLN A 122 -1.58 12.92 2.19
N THR A 123 -1.67 13.29 3.46
CA THR A 123 -1.81 12.33 4.56
C THR A 123 -3.12 11.54 4.47
N ARG A 124 -4.24 12.22 4.16
CA ARG A 124 -5.53 11.54 3.93
C ARG A 124 -5.54 10.72 2.64
N GLU A 125 -4.94 11.25 1.58
CA GLU A 125 -4.76 10.58 0.31
C GLU A 125 -4.03 9.24 0.50
N TYR A 126 -2.99 9.20 1.34
CA TYR A 126 -2.33 7.95 1.71
C TYR A 126 -3.29 6.95 2.38
N ALA A 127 -4.10 7.41 3.34
CA ALA A 127 -5.11 6.58 4.00
C ALA A 127 -6.10 6.00 2.97
N LYS A 128 -6.49 6.81 1.99
CA LYS A 128 -7.44 6.44 0.93
C LYS A 128 -6.84 5.52 -0.11
N LEU A 129 -5.56 5.72 -0.43
CA LEU A 129 -4.80 4.83 -1.29
C LEU A 129 -4.67 3.45 -0.66
N THR A 130 -4.38 3.39 0.64
CA THR A 130 -4.38 2.15 1.43
C THR A 130 -5.76 1.48 1.42
N GLN A 131 -6.82 2.25 1.64
CA GLN A 131 -8.19 1.75 1.59
C GLN A 131 -8.55 1.18 0.21
N ALA A 132 -8.27 1.92 -0.87
CA ALA A 132 -8.52 1.49 -2.24
C ALA A 132 -7.72 0.21 -2.58
N HIS A 133 -6.48 0.11 -2.09
CA HIS A 133 -5.62 -1.04 -2.34
C HIS A 133 -6.16 -2.30 -1.66
N LEU A 134 -6.65 -2.18 -0.42
CA LEU A 134 -7.29 -3.30 0.25
C LEU A 134 -8.60 -3.68 -0.44
N GLN A 135 -9.41 -2.70 -0.86
CA GLN A 135 -10.67 -2.95 -1.55
C GLN A 135 -10.47 -3.64 -2.90
N SER A 136 -9.40 -3.34 -3.64
CA SER A 136 -9.08 -4.03 -4.91
C SER A 136 -8.74 -5.52 -4.70
N HIS A 137 -8.41 -5.90 -3.46
CA HIS A 137 -8.21 -7.28 -3.01
C HIS A 137 -9.39 -7.84 -2.21
N GLY A 138 -10.56 -7.17 -2.23
CA GLY A 138 -11.75 -7.62 -1.51
C GLY A 138 -11.63 -7.53 0.01
N MET A 139 -10.68 -6.74 0.53
CA MET A 139 -10.46 -6.56 1.96
C MET A 139 -10.81 -5.14 2.41
N THR A 140 -11.17 -5.02 3.69
CA THR A 140 -11.30 -3.73 4.36
C THR A 140 -10.13 -3.54 5.32
N VAL A 141 -9.92 -2.29 5.76
CA VAL A 141 -8.92 -1.97 6.79
C VAL A 141 -9.14 -2.79 8.06
N ASP A 142 -10.39 -2.87 8.52
CA ASP A 142 -10.70 -3.62 9.76
C ASP A 142 -10.65 -5.14 9.53
N GLY A 143 -10.95 -5.57 8.30
CA GLY A 143 -10.91 -6.97 7.89
C GLY A 143 -9.48 -7.54 7.91
N ILE A 144 -8.50 -6.80 7.38
CA ILE A 144 -7.10 -7.24 7.39
C ILE A 144 -6.54 -7.30 8.83
N ALA A 145 -6.88 -6.33 9.69
CA ALA A 145 -6.48 -6.34 11.10
C ALA A 145 -7.08 -7.56 11.84
N SER A 146 -8.38 -7.81 11.64
CA SER A 146 -9.08 -8.96 12.21
C SER A 146 -8.47 -10.28 11.72
N MET A 147 -8.05 -10.34 10.46
CA MET A 147 -7.37 -11.50 9.89
C MET A 147 -6.04 -11.79 10.57
N ILE A 148 -5.19 -10.77 10.72
CA ILE A 148 -3.87 -10.97 11.30
C ILE A 148 -3.98 -11.35 12.78
N ARG A 149 -4.89 -10.73 13.54
CA ARG A 149 -5.15 -11.12 14.94
C ARG A 149 -5.66 -12.56 15.06
N TRP A 150 -6.54 -12.98 14.15
CA TRP A 150 -6.98 -14.37 14.11
C TRP A 150 -5.83 -15.34 13.80
N GLN A 151 -4.95 -15.01 12.85
CA GLN A 151 -3.75 -15.80 12.54
C GLN A 151 -2.81 -15.91 13.76
N ALA A 152 -2.56 -14.81 14.48
CA ALA A 152 -1.78 -14.81 15.71
C ALA A 152 -2.43 -15.71 16.78
N GLY A 153 -3.75 -15.62 16.96
CA GLY A 153 -4.51 -16.51 17.85
C GLY A 153 -4.37 -17.99 17.49
N CYS A 154 -4.40 -18.33 16.20
CA CYS A 154 -4.16 -19.69 15.71
C CYS A 154 -2.74 -20.19 16.02
N MET A 155 -1.72 -19.33 15.88
CA MET A 155 -0.34 -19.67 16.23
C MET A 155 -0.19 -19.97 17.73
N ARG A 156 -0.80 -19.15 18.59
CA ARG A 156 -0.81 -19.41 20.04
C ARG A 156 -1.55 -20.70 20.40
N ALA A 157 -2.66 -20.97 19.72
CA ALA A 157 -3.41 -22.20 19.94
C ALA A 157 -2.56 -23.43 19.60
N MET A 158 -1.82 -23.38 18.49
CA MET A 158 -0.86 -24.42 18.10
C MET A 158 0.27 -24.58 19.13
N ALA A 159 0.88 -23.48 19.59
CA ALA A 159 1.93 -23.49 20.59
C ALA A 159 1.48 -24.16 21.90
N ASN A 160 0.22 -23.92 22.30
CA ASN A 160 -0.36 -24.43 23.53
C ASN A 160 -1.09 -25.78 23.37
N ASN A 161 -1.09 -26.36 22.17
CA ASN A 161 -1.85 -27.57 21.83
C ASN A 161 -3.35 -27.47 22.20
N THR A 162 -3.95 -26.33 21.88
CA THR A 162 -5.38 -26.02 22.11
C THR A 162 -6.11 -25.85 20.77
N PRO A 163 -7.44 -26.00 20.73
CA PRO A 163 -8.20 -25.74 19.52
C PRO A 163 -8.01 -24.29 19.02
N PRO A 164 -7.85 -24.07 17.70
CA PRO A 164 -7.72 -22.72 17.16
C PRO A 164 -9.00 -21.90 17.40
N PRO A 165 -8.89 -20.57 17.53
CA PRO A 165 -10.05 -19.70 17.66
C PRO A 165 -10.91 -19.73 16.39
N MET A 166 -12.21 -19.47 16.55
CA MET A 166 -13.12 -19.34 15.42
C MET A 166 -12.73 -18.13 14.56
N PRO A 167 -12.86 -18.24 13.22
CA PRO A 167 -12.64 -17.10 12.32
C PRO A 167 -13.67 -15.98 12.60
N PRO A 168 -13.29 -14.71 12.39
CA PRO A 168 -14.23 -13.58 12.48
C PRO A 168 -15.42 -13.76 11.53
N ALA A 169 -16.63 -13.39 11.96
CA ALA A 169 -17.87 -13.62 11.20
C ALA A 169 -17.90 -12.92 9.82
N HIS A 170 -17.17 -11.82 9.68
CA HIS A 170 -17.07 -11.05 8.43
C HIS A 170 -15.99 -11.60 7.49
N MET A 171 -15.23 -12.62 7.90
CA MET A 171 -14.17 -13.20 7.09
C MET A 171 -14.70 -14.35 6.23
N ASN A 172 -14.62 -14.17 4.91
CA ASN A 172 -14.95 -15.24 3.97
C ASN A 172 -13.73 -16.16 3.76
N LEU A 173 -13.65 -17.24 4.54
CA LEU A 173 -12.56 -18.21 4.44
C LEU A 173 -12.48 -18.89 3.06
N GLU A 174 -13.62 -19.11 2.40
CA GLU A 174 -13.66 -19.76 1.08
C GLU A 174 -13.03 -18.87 0.00
N GLN A 175 -13.32 -17.57 0.06
CA GLN A 175 -12.69 -16.58 -0.81
C GLN A 175 -11.17 -16.49 -0.57
N LEU A 176 -10.74 -16.44 0.69
CA LEU A 176 -9.31 -16.42 1.05
C LEU A 176 -8.55 -17.66 0.58
N MET A 177 -9.22 -18.81 0.48
CA MET A 177 -8.63 -20.05 -0.03
C MET A 177 -8.54 -20.06 -1.56
N ASN A 178 -9.54 -19.51 -2.26
CA ASN A 178 -9.64 -19.49 -3.71
C ASN A 178 -8.75 -18.42 -4.38
N ASP A 179 -8.61 -17.23 -3.76
CA ASP A 179 -7.80 -16.14 -4.31
C ASP A 179 -6.28 -16.44 -4.34
N ASN A 180 -5.83 -17.53 -3.69
CA ASN A 180 -4.44 -17.96 -3.62
C ASN A 180 -3.82 -18.42 -4.95
N GLN A 181 -4.56 -18.47 -6.05
CA GLN A 181 -4.06 -19.03 -7.31
C GLN A 181 -3.50 -18.00 -8.31
N GLN A 182 -3.78 -16.68 -8.16
CA GLN A 182 -3.48 -15.72 -9.25
C GLN A 182 -3.03 -14.30 -8.85
N ARG A 183 -3.09 -13.87 -7.58
CA ARG A 183 -2.69 -12.51 -7.16
C ARG A 183 -1.84 -12.51 -5.89
N GLU A 184 -0.84 -11.64 -5.83
CA GLU A 184 -0.10 -11.38 -4.58
C GLU A 184 -1.07 -10.88 -3.50
N LYS A 185 -0.91 -11.37 -2.26
CA LYS A 185 -1.80 -10.98 -1.16
C LYS A 185 -1.51 -9.54 -0.76
N PRO A 186 -2.55 -8.75 -0.46
CA PRO A 186 -2.34 -7.43 0.11
C PRO A 186 -1.63 -7.57 1.45
N SER A 187 -0.53 -6.84 1.63
CA SER A 187 0.15 -6.75 2.91
C SER A 187 -0.20 -5.44 3.59
N ILE A 188 -0.43 -5.46 4.91
CA ILE A 188 -0.52 -4.21 5.71
C ILE A 188 0.76 -3.37 5.60
N THR A 189 1.88 -4.02 5.27
CA THR A 189 3.15 -3.37 5.03
C THR A 189 3.36 -2.98 3.57
N ALA A 190 2.55 -3.41 2.60
CA ALA A 190 2.82 -3.12 1.18
C ALA A 190 2.90 -1.62 0.90
N MET A 191 1.96 -0.85 1.46
CA MET A 191 1.94 0.61 1.33
C MET A 191 3.07 1.26 2.13
N ALA A 192 3.37 0.74 3.32
CA ALA A 192 4.44 1.28 4.16
C ALA A 192 5.82 0.98 3.55
N ALA A 193 5.99 -0.18 2.93
CA ALA A 193 7.22 -0.70 2.32
C ALA A 193 7.49 -0.09 0.95
N ALA A 194 6.52 0.64 0.41
CA ALA A 194 6.67 1.37 -0.82
C ALA A 194 7.80 2.40 -0.67
N GLU A 195 8.93 2.13 -1.31
CA GLU A 195 10.09 3.02 -1.26
C GLU A 195 9.71 4.41 -1.77
N ALA A 196 10.00 5.46 -0.99
CA ALA A 196 9.72 6.83 -1.39
C ALA A 196 10.52 7.18 -2.66
N ILE A 197 9.84 7.71 -3.68
CA ILE A 197 10.48 8.22 -4.89
C ILE A 197 10.99 9.64 -4.60
N THR A 198 12.24 9.71 -4.19
CA THR A 198 12.93 10.96 -3.81
C THR A 198 13.73 11.56 -4.95
N ALA A 199 14.06 10.77 -5.97
CA ALA A 199 14.72 11.26 -7.17
C ALA A 199 13.79 12.21 -7.94
N THR A 200 14.36 13.22 -8.58
CA THR A 200 13.61 14.09 -9.49
C THR A 200 13.46 13.41 -10.85
N PRO A 201 12.28 13.48 -11.48
CA PRO A 201 12.03 12.77 -12.74
C PRO A 201 12.82 13.27 -13.94
N PHE A 202 13.31 14.50 -13.85
CA PHE A 202 14.07 15.12 -14.93
C PHE A 202 15.38 15.69 -14.41
N SER A 203 16.43 15.50 -15.20
CA SER A 203 17.69 16.20 -14.99
C SER A 203 17.59 17.61 -15.54
N LYS A 204 17.93 18.62 -14.73
CA LYS A 204 17.99 20.03 -15.16
C LYS A 204 18.97 20.28 -16.32
N ASN A 205 19.88 19.33 -16.56
CA ASN A 205 20.87 19.37 -17.64
C ASN A 205 20.44 18.52 -18.87
N SER A 206 19.21 18.01 -18.91
CA SER A 206 18.71 17.29 -20.08
C SER A 206 18.55 18.26 -21.28
N PRO A 207 18.93 17.84 -22.51
CA PRO A 207 18.72 18.63 -23.73
C PRO A 207 17.28 19.10 -23.94
N ALA A 208 16.28 18.40 -23.37
CA ALA A 208 14.88 18.83 -23.43
C ALA A 208 14.64 20.18 -22.73
N PHE A 209 15.47 20.56 -21.76
CA PHE A 209 15.41 21.84 -21.06
C PHE A 209 16.17 22.98 -21.74
N ASP A 210 16.84 22.73 -22.87
CA ASP A 210 17.45 23.78 -23.67
C ASP A 210 16.40 24.72 -24.28
N ALA A 211 15.17 24.22 -24.45
CA ALA A 211 14.03 25.00 -24.91
C ALA A 211 13.43 25.86 -23.77
N PRO A 212 13.43 27.20 -23.87
CA PRO A 212 12.99 28.08 -22.77
C PRO A 212 11.54 27.84 -22.32
N ASN A 213 10.67 27.48 -23.25
CA ASN A 213 9.27 27.16 -22.99
C ASN A 213 9.11 25.89 -22.14
N VAL A 214 9.94 24.86 -22.33
CA VAL A 214 9.90 23.62 -21.54
C VAL A 214 10.30 23.89 -20.10
N LYS A 215 11.34 24.70 -19.88
CA LYS A 215 11.76 25.12 -18.55
C LYS A 215 10.68 25.94 -17.84
N GLN A 216 10.09 26.91 -18.54
CA GLN A 216 9.01 27.73 -17.99
C GLN A 216 7.76 26.91 -17.65
N GLU A 217 7.39 25.95 -18.51
CA GLU A 217 6.29 25.00 -18.28
C GLU A 217 6.53 24.17 -17.02
N HIS A 218 7.72 23.58 -16.90
CA HIS A 218 8.14 22.82 -15.72
C HIS A 218 8.12 23.67 -14.44
N ASP A 219 8.74 24.84 -14.45
CA ASP A 219 8.81 25.72 -13.27
C ASP A 219 7.41 26.19 -12.83
N THR A 220 6.52 26.45 -13.79
CA THR A 220 5.11 26.77 -13.52
C THR A 220 4.39 25.58 -12.91
N LEU A 221 4.55 24.37 -13.46
CA LEU A 221 3.91 23.16 -12.97
C LEU A 221 4.39 22.80 -11.55
N CYS A 222 5.69 22.89 -11.28
CA CYS A 222 6.26 22.71 -9.95
C CYS A 222 5.69 23.71 -8.94
N ARG A 223 5.62 25.00 -9.31
CA ARG A 223 5.08 26.03 -8.43
C ARG A 223 3.60 25.82 -8.15
N ASP A 224 2.81 25.58 -9.18
CA ASP A 224 1.36 25.39 -9.04
C ASP A 224 1.06 24.15 -8.18
N HIS A 225 1.80 23.05 -8.38
CA HIS A 225 1.67 21.84 -7.57
C HIS A 225 2.07 22.10 -6.11
N SER A 226 3.24 22.70 -5.85
CA SER A 226 3.66 23.04 -4.48
C SER A 226 2.67 23.93 -3.75
N ASN A 227 2.14 24.96 -4.42
CA ASN A 227 1.15 25.87 -3.84
C ASN A 227 -0.15 25.12 -3.49
N LEU A 228 -0.57 24.18 -4.35
CA LEU A 228 -1.75 23.37 -4.09
C LEU A 228 -1.54 22.44 -2.89
N ILE A 229 -0.39 21.78 -2.78
CA ILE A 229 -0.03 20.95 -1.62
C ILE A 229 -0.02 21.78 -0.33
N GLU A 230 0.57 22.98 -0.34
CA GLU A 230 0.57 23.88 0.81
C GLU A 230 -0.87 24.30 1.20
N PHE A 231 -1.72 24.59 0.22
CA PHE A 231 -3.13 24.87 0.46
C PHE A 231 -3.87 23.66 1.04
N GLY A 232 -3.51 22.45 0.62
CA GLY A 232 -4.05 21.17 1.09
C GLY A 232 -3.66 20.78 2.52
N ALA A 233 -2.68 21.45 3.15
CA ALA A 233 -2.28 21.15 4.53
C ALA A 233 -3.43 21.34 5.56
N LYS A 234 -4.44 22.13 5.18
CA LYS A 234 -5.65 22.42 5.96
C LYS A 234 -6.92 21.85 5.33
N TYR A 235 -6.81 20.81 4.51
CA TYR A 235 -7.92 20.17 3.79
C TYR A 235 -9.12 19.83 4.67
N ASP A 236 -8.91 19.41 5.92
CA ASP A 236 -10.02 19.11 6.84
C ASP A 236 -10.88 20.33 7.20
N SER A 237 -10.31 21.53 7.15
CA SER A 237 -11.05 22.79 7.41
C SER A 237 -11.92 23.23 6.24
N PHE A 238 -11.81 22.57 5.09
CA PHE A 238 -12.64 22.90 3.93
C PHE A 238 -14.06 22.43 4.17
N ASP A 239 -15.02 23.23 3.71
CA ASP A 239 -16.39 22.76 3.57
C ASP A 239 -16.47 21.70 2.45
N PRO A 240 -17.58 20.95 2.35
CA PRO A 240 -17.72 19.91 1.33
C PRO A 240 -17.45 20.38 -0.10
N LEU A 241 -17.89 21.61 -0.45
CA LEU A 241 -17.63 22.17 -1.79
C LEU A 241 -16.15 22.52 -1.99
N GLY A 242 -15.47 23.05 -0.97
CA GLY A 242 -14.04 23.30 -1.01
C GLY A 242 -13.21 22.02 -1.16
N LYS A 243 -13.62 20.92 -0.50
CA LYS A 243 -13.00 19.60 -0.67
C LYS A 243 -13.12 19.08 -2.10
N LEU A 244 -14.31 19.21 -2.71
CA LEU A 244 -14.56 18.82 -4.10
C LEU A 244 -13.75 19.68 -5.07
N TYR A 245 -13.75 21.00 -4.88
CA TYR A 245 -12.94 21.91 -5.70
C TYR A 245 -11.45 21.59 -5.63
N TYR A 246 -10.94 21.29 -4.42
CA TYR A 246 -9.54 20.89 -4.25
C TYR A 246 -9.21 19.60 -5.03
N LEU A 247 -10.11 18.60 -4.99
CA LEU A 247 -9.96 17.36 -5.76
C LEU A 247 -9.94 17.63 -7.27
N ASP A 248 -10.78 18.53 -7.76
CA ASP A 248 -10.77 18.92 -9.18
C ASP A 248 -9.48 19.67 -9.56
N GLU A 249 -8.91 20.49 -8.67
CA GLU A 249 -7.64 21.18 -8.93
C GLU A 249 -6.43 20.24 -8.92
N ILE A 250 -6.37 19.24 -8.04
CA ILE A 250 -5.26 18.27 -8.02
C ILE A 250 -5.32 17.35 -9.25
N GLU A 251 -6.51 16.96 -9.71
CA GLU A 251 -6.69 16.20 -10.96
C GLU A 251 -6.21 17.01 -12.19
N LYS A 252 -6.46 18.33 -12.24
CA LYS A 252 -5.91 19.19 -13.31
C LYS A 252 -4.38 19.27 -13.28
N ILE A 253 -3.78 19.25 -12.09
CA ILE A 253 -2.32 19.19 -11.95
C ILE A 253 -1.79 17.84 -12.42
N GLU A 254 -2.49 16.74 -12.12
CA GLU A 254 -2.18 15.39 -12.62
C GLU A 254 -2.20 15.34 -14.16
N ASP A 255 -3.26 15.84 -14.79
CA ASP A 255 -3.39 15.86 -16.26
C ASP A 255 -2.23 16.64 -16.92
N ARG A 256 -1.84 17.78 -16.32
CA ARG A 256 -0.70 18.58 -16.79
C ARG A 256 0.62 17.83 -16.61
N TRP A 257 0.80 17.14 -15.49
CA TRP A 257 1.95 16.26 -15.28
C TRP A 257 1.98 15.15 -16.32
N ASP A 258 0.87 14.49 -16.62
CA ASP A 258 0.79 13.40 -17.60
C ASP A 258 1.23 13.84 -18.99
N VAL A 259 0.76 14.99 -19.46
CA VAL A 259 1.18 15.56 -20.75
C VAL A 259 2.68 15.86 -20.76
N PHE A 260 3.18 16.49 -19.69
CA PHE A 260 4.61 16.83 -19.58
C PHE A 260 5.49 15.58 -19.51
N PHE A 261 5.12 14.61 -18.68
CA PHE A 261 5.83 13.33 -18.49
C PHE A 261 5.85 12.50 -19.77
N THR A 262 4.73 12.41 -20.47
CA THR A 262 4.62 11.65 -21.72
C THR A 262 5.60 12.18 -22.75
N ARG A 263 5.76 13.52 -22.84
CA ARG A 263 6.75 14.14 -23.73
C ARG A 263 8.16 13.67 -23.39
N PHE A 264 8.55 13.71 -22.11
CA PHE A 264 9.89 13.28 -21.68
C PHE A 264 10.12 11.76 -21.82
N LYS A 265 9.08 10.95 -21.58
CA LYS A 265 9.09 9.50 -21.79
C LYS A 265 9.34 9.17 -23.27
N LEU A 266 8.65 9.87 -24.19
CA LEU A 266 8.85 9.71 -25.64
C LEU A 266 10.24 10.18 -26.12
N MET A 267 10.81 11.20 -25.46
CA MET A 267 12.16 11.68 -25.77
C MET A 267 13.28 10.82 -25.15
N GLY A 268 12.95 9.87 -24.27
CA GLY A 268 13.94 9.08 -23.52
C GLY A 268 14.79 9.94 -22.57
N GLN A 269 14.23 11.02 -22.04
CA GLN A 269 14.92 12.04 -21.22
C GLN A 269 14.55 11.97 -19.73
N LEU A 270 13.89 10.89 -19.30
CA LEU A 270 13.65 10.64 -17.88
C LEU A 270 14.95 10.25 -17.16
N ASP A 271 15.08 10.69 -15.93
CA ASP A 271 16.25 10.36 -15.10
C ASP A 271 16.31 8.85 -14.78
N ALA A 272 17.50 8.26 -14.88
CA ALA A 272 17.67 6.82 -14.68
C ALA A 272 17.48 6.40 -13.22
N ALA A 273 17.88 7.23 -12.25
CA ALA A 273 17.69 6.94 -10.83
C ALA A 273 16.20 7.05 -10.46
N TYR A 274 15.47 7.99 -11.08
CA TYR A 274 14.01 8.07 -10.96
C TYR A 274 13.30 6.80 -11.43
N LEU A 275 13.63 6.34 -12.64
CA LEU A 275 13.04 5.11 -13.20
C LEU A 275 13.34 3.90 -12.31
N GLN A 276 14.57 3.79 -11.80
CA GLN A 276 14.94 2.71 -10.88
C GLN A 276 14.16 2.75 -9.57
N GLN A 277 13.88 3.94 -9.03
CA GLN A 277 13.03 4.10 -7.84
C GLN A 277 11.56 3.74 -8.15
N CYS A 278 11.03 4.16 -9.31
CA CYS A 278 9.69 3.77 -9.75
C CYS A 278 9.54 2.26 -9.88
N ASP A 279 10.52 1.58 -10.49
CA ASP A 279 10.51 0.13 -10.63
C ASP A 279 10.49 -0.58 -9.27
N ARG A 280 11.31 -0.12 -8.30
CA ARG A 280 11.33 -0.69 -6.94
C ARG A 280 10.02 -0.43 -6.20
N PHE A 281 9.49 0.79 -6.29
CA PHE A 281 8.22 1.18 -5.71
C PHE A 281 7.07 0.31 -6.24
N LEU A 282 6.93 0.21 -7.57
CA LEU A 282 5.88 -0.60 -8.20
C LEU A 282 6.03 -2.09 -7.89
N ALA A 283 7.26 -2.62 -7.90
CA ALA A 283 7.54 -3.99 -7.53
C ALA A 283 7.20 -4.29 -6.06
N SER A 284 7.47 -3.36 -5.14
CA SER A 284 7.14 -3.53 -3.71
C SER A 284 5.64 -3.63 -3.43
N MET A 285 4.82 -3.04 -4.31
CA MET A 285 3.37 -3.08 -4.24
C MET A 285 2.74 -4.14 -5.16
N GLY A 286 3.55 -4.91 -5.90
CA GLY A 286 3.06 -5.95 -6.80
C GLY A 286 2.19 -5.42 -7.94
N MET A 287 2.42 -4.19 -8.42
CA MET A 287 1.56 -3.54 -9.41
C MET A 287 2.34 -2.86 -10.54
N THR A 288 1.67 -2.64 -11.66
CA THR A 288 2.16 -1.87 -12.81
C THR A 288 1.89 -0.37 -12.67
N GLU A 289 2.50 0.46 -13.53
CA GLU A 289 2.21 1.91 -13.59
C GLU A 289 0.71 2.18 -13.80
N GLU A 290 0.07 1.43 -14.70
CA GLU A 290 -1.36 1.59 -15.02
C GLU A 290 -2.25 1.22 -13.83
N GLU A 291 -1.92 0.14 -13.14
CA GLU A 291 -2.64 -0.28 -11.92
C GLU A 291 -2.47 0.74 -10.80
N TYR A 292 -1.28 1.29 -10.60
CA TYR A 292 -1.05 2.36 -9.64
C TYR A 292 -1.85 3.62 -9.98
N ARG A 293 -1.88 4.04 -11.25
CA ARG A 293 -2.70 5.19 -11.69
C ARG A 293 -4.18 4.96 -11.42
N LYS A 294 -4.69 3.77 -11.72
CA LYS A 294 -6.07 3.40 -11.42
C LYS A 294 -6.35 3.43 -9.92
N LEU A 295 -5.39 2.96 -9.12
CA LEU A 295 -5.47 2.95 -7.66
C LEU A 295 -5.53 4.39 -7.09
N LEU A 296 -4.69 5.29 -7.60
CA LEU A 296 -4.71 6.71 -7.22
C LEU A 296 -6.03 7.38 -7.57
N LYS A 297 -6.55 7.16 -8.79
CA LYS A 297 -7.88 7.67 -9.17
C LYS A 297 -9.00 7.12 -8.29
N GLN A 298 -8.90 5.86 -7.90
CA GLN A 298 -9.86 5.27 -6.96
C GLN A 298 -9.75 5.89 -5.56
N SER A 299 -8.56 6.26 -5.09
CA SER A 299 -8.41 6.94 -3.80
C SER A 299 -9.07 8.33 -3.81
N HIS A 300 -8.90 9.10 -4.89
CA HIS A 300 -9.59 10.38 -5.08
C HIS A 300 -11.10 10.23 -5.19
N ALA A 301 -11.59 9.19 -5.88
CA ALA A 301 -13.01 8.88 -5.95
C ALA A 301 -13.61 8.62 -4.56
N LEU A 302 -12.93 7.85 -3.71
CA LEU A 302 -13.35 7.64 -2.31
C LEU A 302 -13.39 8.95 -1.51
N MET A 303 -12.45 9.87 -1.74
CA MET A 303 -12.47 11.20 -1.10
C MET A 303 -13.64 12.07 -1.59
N ARG A 304 -13.95 11.98 -2.89
CA ARG A 304 -15.08 12.67 -3.51
C ARG A 304 -16.40 12.17 -2.94
N GLU A 305 -16.58 10.86 -2.84
CA GLU A 305 -17.76 10.23 -2.22
C GLU A 305 -17.97 10.70 -0.77
N GLU A 306 -16.90 10.83 0.02
CA GLU A 306 -16.98 11.33 1.40
C GLU A 306 -17.39 12.81 1.46
N ALA A 307 -16.81 13.66 0.60
CA ALA A 307 -17.19 15.06 0.53
C ALA A 307 -18.64 15.24 0.07
N GLU A 308 -19.11 14.43 -0.89
CA GLU A 308 -20.52 14.44 -1.33
C GLU A 308 -21.48 13.96 -0.25
N ALA A 309 -21.12 12.90 0.49
CA ALA A 309 -21.90 12.42 1.62
C ALA A 309 -22.01 13.50 2.71
N GLU A 310 -20.89 14.16 3.05
CA GLU A 310 -20.87 15.27 4.00
C GLU A 310 -21.76 16.44 3.53
N ARG A 311 -21.69 16.81 2.25
CA ARG A 311 -22.57 17.83 1.66
C ARG A 311 -24.05 17.47 1.82
N ASN A 312 -24.42 16.23 1.54
CA ASN A 312 -25.81 15.79 1.59
C ASN A 312 -26.39 15.83 3.00
N LEU A 313 -25.57 15.65 4.04
CA LEU A 313 -25.99 15.80 5.44
C LEU A 313 -26.35 17.24 5.82
N TYR A 314 -25.79 18.24 5.14
CA TYR A 314 -26.11 19.66 5.37
C TYR A 314 -27.31 20.17 4.57
N VAL A 315 -27.71 19.43 3.52
CA VAL A 315 -28.85 19.79 2.66
C VAL A 315 -30.15 19.11 3.10
N ALA A 316 -30.04 18.00 3.85
CA ALA A 316 -31.17 17.27 4.43
C ALA A 316 -31.66 17.90 5.75
#